data_AF-A0A1H8Y6R6-F1
#
_entry.id   AF-A0A1H8Y6R6-F1
#
_cell.length_a   1.000
_cell.length_b   1.000
_cell.length_c   1.000
_cell.angle_alpha   90.00
_cell.angle_beta   90.00
_cell.angle_gamma   90.00
#
_symmetry.space_group_name_H-M   'P 1'
#
loop_
_entity.id
_entity.type
_entity.pdbx_description
1 polymer ?
#
loop_
_entity_poly.entity_id
_entity_poly.type
_entity_poly.pdbx_seq_one_letter_code
_entity_poly.pdbx_strand_id
1 'polypeptide(L)'
;MRFLLSIVWTAMCLAFFMRLGFALQIMDPVDVFLDKDRCAVVKSYGASSCKVRGRAEGNLDGTWTITLPEPPLTIQMPDGPMAYQQPHWRLQGGNLTGVGLFAGLVISSLAG
;
A
#
# COMPACT_ATOMS: atom_id res chain seq x y z
N MET A 1 12.24 32.37 10.40
CA MET A 1 12.81 31.02 10.64
C MET A 1 11.79 30.02 11.18
N ARG A 2 11.11 30.28 12.32
CA ARG A 2 10.12 29.35 12.90
C ARG A 2 8.96 28.98 11.95
N PHE A 3 8.46 29.93 11.16
CA PHE A 3 7.38 29.69 10.18
C PHE A 3 7.77 28.77 9.01
N LEU A 4 9.00 28.88 8.51
CA LEU A 4 9.49 27.95 7.47
C LEU A 4 9.70 26.55 8.06
N LEU A 5 10.17 26.49 9.29
CA LEU A 5 10.38 25.24 10.01
C LEU A 5 9.05 24.51 10.28
N SER A 6 7.98 25.25 10.61
CA SER A 6 6.64 24.68 10.77
C SER A 6 6.07 24.15 9.45
N ILE A 7 6.26 24.87 8.34
CA ILE A 7 5.82 24.39 7.02
C ILE A 7 6.53 23.09 6.65
N VAL A 8 7.86 23.03 6.80
CA VAL A 8 8.65 21.84 6.50
C VAL A 8 8.23 20.66 7.38
N TRP A 9 8.01 20.91 8.67
CA TRP A 9 7.51 19.89 9.60
C TRP A 9 6.15 19.35 9.18
N THR A 10 5.18 20.22 8.91
CA THR A 10 3.83 19.81 8.47
C THR A 10 3.89 19.01 7.17
N ALA A 11 4.69 19.44 6.20
CA ALA A 11 4.87 18.72 4.94
C ALA A 11 5.47 17.32 5.16
N MET A 12 6.45 17.19 6.04
CA MET A 12 7.08 15.92 6.38
C MET A 12 6.10 14.97 7.07
N CYS A 13 5.32 15.46 8.04
CA CYS A 13 4.27 14.68 8.68
C CYS A 13 3.23 14.20 7.67
N LEU A 14 2.76 15.09 6.80
CA LEU A 14 1.75 14.75 5.79
C LEU A 14 2.27 13.70 4.80
N ALA A 15 3.53 13.83 4.34
CA ALA A 15 4.18 12.84 3.50
C ALA A 15 4.31 11.47 4.20
N PHE A 16 4.72 11.46 5.46
CA PHE A 16 4.81 10.23 6.25
C PHE A 16 3.43 9.55 6.40
N PHE A 17 2.38 10.32 6.65
CA PHE A 17 1.03 9.77 6.79
C PHE A 17 0.46 9.22 5.49
N MET A 18 0.72 9.85 4.36
CA MET A 18 0.34 9.29 3.06
C MET A 18 1.02 7.94 2.82
N ARG A 19 2.32 7.82 3.15
CA ARG A 19 3.07 6.55 3.05
C ARG A 19 2.55 5.49 4.01
N LEU A 20 2.25 5.87 5.25
CA LEU A 20 1.67 4.97 6.23
C LEU A 20 0.29 4.48 5.79
N GLY A 21 -0.56 5.39 5.32
CA GLY A 21 -1.89 5.06 4.81
C GLY A 21 -1.85 4.10 3.63
N PHE A 22 -0.87 4.23 2.74
CA PHE A 22 -0.61 3.26 1.67
C PHE A 22 -0.14 1.90 2.21
N ALA A 23 0.82 1.89 3.13
CA ALA A 23 1.37 0.66 3.71
C ALA A 23 0.35 -0.17 4.51
N LEU A 24 -0.73 0.46 4.97
CA LEU A 24 -1.82 -0.23 5.65
C LEU A 24 -2.84 -0.83 4.67
N GLN A 25 -2.76 -0.57 3.36
CA GLN A 25 -3.75 -1.07 2.41
C GLN A 25 -3.55 -2.56 2.13
N ILE A 26 -4.66 -3.30 2.17
CA ILE A 26 -4.75 -4.69 1.76
C ILE A 26 -5.89 -4.85 0.76
N MET A 27 -5.63 -5.60 -0.31
CA MET A 27 -6.64 -6.04 -1.26
C MET A 27 -6.63 -7.56 -1.33
N ASP A 28 -7.73 -8.20 -0.94
CA ASP A 28 -7.83 -9.66 -0.87
C ASP A 28 -9.27 -10.15 -1.17
N PRO A 29 -9.53 -10.76 -2.33
CA PRO A 29 -8.63 -10.97 -3.47
C PRO A 29 -8.51 -9.75 -4.41
N VAL A 30 -7.41 -9.70 -5.16
CA VAL A 30 -7.13 -8.74 -6.24
C VAL A 30 -6.59 -9.45 -7.48
N ASP A 31 -7.04 -9.02 -8.66
CA ASP A 31 -6.50 -9.44 -9.95
C ASP A 31 -5.39 -8.46 -10.36
N VAL A 32 -4.18 -8.95 -10.55
CA VAL A 32 -2.99 -8.16 -10.90
C VAL A 32 -2.54 -8.50 -12.30
N PHE A 33 -2.28 -7.47 -13.10
CA PHE A 33 -1.81 -7.62 -14.48
C PHE A 33 -0.29 -7.39 -14.52
N LEU A 34 0.45 -8.48 -14.75
CA LEU A 34 1.91 -8.47 -14.73
C LEU A 34 2.49 -7.93 -16.03
N ASP A 35 3.59 -7.19 -15.91
CA ASP A 35 4.46 -6.82 -17.02
C ASP A 35 5.17 -8.07 -17.62
N LYS A 36 5.83 -7.91 -18.77
CA LYS A 36 6.42 -9.04 -19.51
C LYS A 36 7.42 -9.84 -18.67
N ASP A 37 8.27 -9.15 -17.90
CA ASP A 37 9.34 -9.79 -17.15
C ASP A 37 8.78 -10.57 -15.96
N ARG A 38 7.87 -9.95 -15.19
CA ARG A 38 7.17 -10.65 -14.10
C ARG A 38 6.27 -11.77 -14.59
N CYS A 39 5.60 -11.59 -15.72
CA CYS A 39 4.78 -12.65 -16.29
C CYS A 39 5.63 -13.87 -16.68
N ALA A 40 6.83 -13.66 -17.25
CA ALA A 40 7.72 -14.77 -17.58
C ALA A 40 8.11 -15.57 -16.33
N VAL A 41 8.41 -14.88 -15.21
CA VAL A 41 8.67 -15.52 -13.92
C VAL A 41 7.46 -16.31 -13.45
N VAL A 42 6.28 -15.69 -13.36
CA VAL A 42 5.10 -16.38 -12.79
C VAL A 42 4.66 -17.56 -13.68
N LYS A 43 4.84 -17.47 -15.01
CA LYS A 43 4.64 -18.60 -15.93
C LYS A 43 5.65 -19.72 -15.72
N SER A 44 6.91 -19.44 -15.38
CA SER A 44 7.89 -20.49 -15.07
C SER A 44 7.54 -21.27 -13.81
N TYR A 45 6.75 -20.67 -12.90
CA TYR A 45 6.18 -21.35 -11.73
C TYR A 45 4.83 -22.04 -11.99
N GLY A 46 4.33 -22.04 -13.24
CA GLY A 46 3.13 -22.79 -13.64
C GLY A 46 1.86 -21.96 -13.79
N ALA A 47 1.92 -20.63 -13.72
CA ALA A 47 0.75 -19.81 -14.02
C ALA A 47 0.34 -19.91 -15.50
N SER A 48 -0.97 -20.01 -15.74
CA SER A 48 -1.53 -20.12 -17.09
C SER A 48 -1.61 -18.77 -17.83
N SER A 49 -1.60 -17.65 -17.10
CA SER A 49 -1.78 -16.31 -17.67
C SER A 49 -0.96 -15.25 -16.93
N CYS A 50 -0.76 -14.09 -17.58
CA CYS A 50 -0.14 -12.92 -16.95
C CYS A 50 -1.08 -12.16 -16.01
N LYS A 51 -2.37 -12.53 -15.98
CA LYS A 51 -3.34 -12.06 -15.00
C LYS A 51 -3.36 -13.06 -13.85
N VAL A 52 -2.92 -12.61 -12.69
CA VAL A 52 -2.84 -13.46 -11.50
C VAL A 52 -3.76 -12.92 -10.43
N ARG A 53 -4.42 -13.84 -9.72
CA ARG A 53 -5.30 -13.48 -8.60
C ARG A 53 -4.56 -13.80 -7.31
N GLY A 54 -4.50 -12.83 -6.40
CA GLY A 54 -3.80 -12.99 -5.14
C GLY A 54 -4.24 -11.95 -4.12
N ARG A 55 -3.37 -11.72 -3.15
CA ARG A 55 -3.52 -10.69 -2.11
C ARG A 55 -2.44 -9.64 -2.31
N ALA A 56 -2.82 -8.36 -2.38
CA ALA A 56 -1.88 -7.24 -2.42
C ALA A 56 -1.81 -6.55 -1.06
N GLU A 57 -0.61 -6.18 -0.64
CA GLU A 57 -0.33 -5.40 0.56
C GLU A 57 0.59 -4.24 0.20
N GLY A 58 0.23 -3.02 0.61
CA GLY A 58 1.09 -1.86 0.40
C GLY A 58 2.30 -1.89 1.34
N ASN A 59 3.44 -1.42 0.87
CA ASN A 59 4.66 -1.28 1.65
C ASN A 59 5.01 0.21 1.89
N LEU A 60 5.77 0.51 2.94
CA LEU A 60 6.18 1.89 3.25
C LEU A 60 7.06 2.53 2.16
N ASP A 61 7.78 1.71 1.40
CA ASP A 61 8.61 2.15 0.27
C ASP A 61 7.78 2.56 -0.97
N GLY A 62 6.47 2.35 -0.96
CA GLY A 62 5.57 2.66 -2.07
C GLY A 62 5.43 1.52 -3.09
N THR A 63 5.89 0.32 -2.75
CA THR A 63 5.67 -0.89 -3.54
C THR A 63 4.52 -1.72 -2.99
N TRP A 64 4.04 -2.67 -3.78
CA TRP A 64 3.06 -3.68 -3.39
C TRP A 64 3.73 -5.04 -3.24
N THR A 65 3.44 -5.73 -2.15
CA THR A 65 3.72 -7.16 -1.97
C THR A 65 2.49 -7.94 -2.43
N ILE A 66 2.63 -8.74 -3.50
CA ILE A 66 1.57 -9.59 -4.02
C ILE A 66 1.86 -11.04 -3.66
N THR A 67 0.95 -11.64 -2.89
CA THR A 67 0.99 -13.06 -2.51
C THR A 67 -0.01 -13.82 -3.37
N LEU A 68 0.50 -14.74 -4.19
CA LEU A 68 -0.29 -15.62 -5.03
C LEU A 68 -0.51 -16.96 -4.31
N PRO A 69 -1.75 -17.49 -4.27
CA PRO A 69 -2.01 -18.83 -3.76
C PRO A 69 -1.59 -19.92 -4.75
N GLU A 70 -1.81 -19.69 -6.05
CA GLU A 70 -1.48 -20.63 -7.13
C GLU A 70 -0.91 -19.90 -8.37
N PRO A 71 0.37 -20.13 -8.72
CA PRO A 71 1.38 -20.85 -7.93
C PRO A 71 1.72 -20.11 -6.62
N PRO A 72 2.15 -20.81 -5.55
CA PRO A 72 2.51 -20.19 -4.28
C PRO A 72 3.78 -19.37 -4.45
N LEU A 73 3.62 -18.07 -4.68
CA LEU A 73 4.71 -17.15 -4.94
C LEU A 73 4.38 -15.78 -4.32
N THR A 74 5.42 -15.11 -3.83
CA THR A 74 5.33 -13.71 -3.41
C THR A 74 6.18 -12.86 -4.34
N ILE A 75 5.62 -11.80 -4.88
CA ILE A 75 6.31 -10.86 -5.76
C ILE A 75 6.17 -9.44 -5.21
N GLN A 76 7.25 -8.67 -5.26
CA GLN A 76 7.18 -7.23 -5.03
C GLN A 76 7.10 -6.51 -6.38
N MET A 77 6.20 -5.54 -6.45
CA MET A 77 6.05 -4.70 -7.63
C MET A 77 5.82 -3.24 -7.27
N PRO A 78 6.31 -2.27 -8.07
CA PRO A 78 5.84 -0.91 -7.98
C PRO A 78 4.36 -0.85 -8.40
N ASP A 79 3.79 0.34 -8.35
CA ASP A 79 2.42 0.56 -8.78
C ASP A 79 2.16 0.03 -10.21
N GLY A 80 1.00 -0.59 -10.38
CA GLY A 80 0.63 -1.27 -11.61
C GLY A 80 -0.87 -1.49 -11.73
N PRO A 81 -1.36 -1.90 -12.90
CA PRO A 81 -2.77 -2.17 -13.11
C PRO A 81 -3.25 -3.32 -12.22
N MET A 82 -4.14 -3.01 -11.29
CA MET A 82 -4.81 -3.94 -10.39
C MET A 82 -6.32 -3.74 -10.47
N ALA A 83 -7.06 -4.85 -10.45
CA ALA A 83 -8.51 -4.84 -10.43
C ALA A 83 -9.00 -5.58 -9.18
N TYR A 84 -9.77 -4.88 -8.36
CA TYR A 84 -10.40 -5.41 -7.16
C TYR A 84 -11.82 -4.89 -7.07
N GLN A 85 -12.66 -5.59 -6.31
CA GLN A 85 -13.97 -5.06 -5.92
C GLN A 85 -13.82 -4.31 -4.60
N GLN A 86 -14.54 -3.21 -4.43
CA GLN A 86 -14.51 -2.39 -3.21
C GLN A 86 -14.58 -3.19 -1.88
N PRO A 87 -15.42 -4.24 -1.71
CA PRO A 87 -15.45 -5.02 -0.47
C PRO A 87 -14.16 -5.80 -0.17
N HIS A 88 -13.29 -6.00 -1.16
CA HIS A 88 -12.01 -6.69 -1.00
C HIS A 88 -10.86 -5.76 -0.61
N TRP A 89 -11.08 -4.45 -0.72
CA TRP A 89 -10.15 -3.44 -0.24
C TRP A 89 -10.44 -3.10 1.22
N ARG A 90 -9.39 -3.08 2.03
CA ARG A 90 -9.45 -2.70 3.44
C ARG A 90 -8.11 -2.14 3.91
N LEU A 91 -8.14 -1.36 4.97
CA LEU A 91 -6.94 -0.99 5.70
C LEU A 91 -6.69 -2.03 6.81
N GLN A 92 -5.53 -2.68 6.80
CA GLN A 92 -5.03 -3.46 7.92
C GLN A 92 -4.81 -2.52 9.10
N GLY A 93 -5.54 -2.73 10.18
CA GLY A 93 -5.69 -1.74 11.25
C GLY A 93 -7.12 -1.26 11.39
N GLY A 94 -8.07 -2.19 11.32
CA GLY A 94 -9.48 -1.98 11.63
C GLY A 94 -9.69 -1.54 13.08
N ASN A 95 -9.33 -0.29 13.39
CA ASN A 95 -9.97 0.58 14.35
C ASN A 95 -9.44 2.00 14.08
N LEU A 96 -10.35 2.95 13.89
CA LEU A 96 -10.09 4.38 13.62
C LEU A 96 -9.31 5.10 14.76
N THR A 97 -8.93 4.37 15.81
CA THR A 97 -8.16 4.86 16.97
C THR A 97 -6.79 5.39 16.59
N GLY A 98 -6.14 4.83 15.57
CA GLY A 98 -4.90 5.38 15.03
C GLY A 98 -5.10 6.79 14.47
N VAL A 99 -6.12 6.97 13.61
CA VAL A 99 -6.45 8.27 12.98
C VAL A 99 -6.82 9.33 14.03
N GLY A 100 -7.51 8.94 15.10
CA GLY A 100 -7.84 9.83 16.23
C GLY A 100 -6.61 10.33 17.00
N LEU A 101 -5.65 9.44 17.28
CA LEU A 101 -4.36 9.81 17.88
C LEU A 101 -3.57 10.77 16.98
N PHE A 102 -3.65 10.58 15.65
CA PHE A 102 -2.96 11.43 14.68
C PHE A 102 -3.55 12.84 14.55
N ALA A 103 -4.88 12.98 14.52
CA ALA A 103 -5.51 14.30 14.57
C ALA A 103 -5.11 15.06 15.84
N GLY A 104 -5.10 14.37 16.98
CA GLY A 104 -4.66 14.95 18.26
C GLY A 104 -3.21 15.43 18.22
N LEU A 105 -2.29 14.66 17.63
CA LEU A 105 -0.86 14.99 17.61
C LEU A 105 -0.55 16.16 16.66
N VAL A 106 -1.22 16.22 15.49
CA VAL A 106 -1.09 17.34 14.55
C VAL A 106 -1.64 18.63 15.15
N ILE A 107 -2.83 18.59 15.78
CA ILE A 107 -3.42 19.75 16.46
C ILE A 107 -2.51 20.22 17.61
N SER A 108 -1.98 19.30 18.42
CA SER A 108 -1.07 19.63 19.52
C SER A 108 0.22 20.27 19.04
N SER A 109 0.74 19.86 17.88
CA SER A 109 1.98 20.41 17.30
C SER A 109 1.83 21.81 16.69
N LEU A 110 0.60 22.22 16.36
CA LEU A 110 0.28 23.54 15.82
C LEU A 110 -0.12 24.55 16.91
N ALA A 111 -0.38 24.07 18.14
CA ALA A 111 -0.78 24.87 19.29
C ALA A 111 0.40 25.39 20.15
N GLY A 112 1.65 25.19 19.70
CA GLY A 112 2.89 25.58 20.42
C GLY A 112 3.74 26.62 19.71
#